data_AF-A0A7S1C966-F1
#
_entry.id   AF-A0A7S1C966-F1
#
_cell.length_a   1.000
_cell.length_b   1.000
_cell.length_c   1.000
_cell.angle_alpha   90.00
_cell.angle_beta   90.00
_cell.angle_gamma   90.00
#
_symmetry.space_group_name_H-M   'P 1'
#
loop_
_entity.id
_entity.type
_entity.pdbx_description
1 polymer ?
#
loop_
_entity_poly.entity_id
_entity_poly.type
_entity_poly.pdbx_seq_one_letter_code
_entity_poly.pdbx_strand_id
1 'polypeptide(L)'
;RVPRYQLLLKELLKHTEPSHPDFSDLTAALGMVGDSARHINEAIRQRENGDKLREIQERERVEVVAPARIFLREGTLRKVCRRGPKEFNFYLFSDMLMYCGDGIGGRTNRKIDLAASGTTCEVRPWTAGGTPETDAFVLQSKSKSFWVLGFGTERAADWASDVRSCIEANRHSAGRGDADEKEANEGGGVAPVWEPDTAAKQCQRCGTGFGFMTRRHHCRNCGAVVCGSCSNHKYSLPHISTTQLVRVCFQCYSELSSTRKYGATTMVAGSITKVGAREVRPASEPAILPSGVNPGF
;
A
#
# COMPACT_ATOMS: atom_id res chain seq x y z
N ARG A 1 -9.01 31.75 -26.48
CA ARG A 1 -8.49 33.12 -26.74
C ARG A 1 -7.55 33.60 -25.64
N VAL A 2 -7.86 33.39 -24.36
CA VAL A 2 -7.02 33.80 -23.20
C VAL A 2 -5.54 33.36 -23.28
N PRO A 3 -5.19 32.10 -23.63
CA PRO A 3 -3.77 31.70 -23.75
C PRO A 3 -2.99 32.50 -24.81
N ARG A 4 -3.67 32.98 -25.85
CA ARG A 4 -3.06 33.78 -26.93
C ARG A 4 -2.68 35.17 -26.45
N TYR A 5 -3.50 35.81 -25.61
CA TYR A 5 -3.16 37.10 -25.02
C TYR A 5 -1.95 37.00 -24.07
N GLN A 6 -1.84 35.89 -23.34
CA GLN A 6 -0.67 35.64 -22.48
C GLN A 6 0.63 35.55 -23.29
N LEU A 7 0.62 34.86 -24.44
CA LEU A 7 1.78 34.77 -25.33
C LEU A 7 2.15 36.13 -25.92
N LEU A 8 1.16 36.90 -26.38
CA LEU A 8 1.39 38.22 -26.96
C LEU A 8 1.94 39.22 -25.95
N LEU A 9 1.40 39.25 -24.73
CA LEU A 9 1.90 40.12 -23.65
C LEU A 9 3.29 39.71 -23.17
N LYS A 10 3.59 38.40 -23.12
CA LYS A 10 4.96 37.92 -22.84
C LYS A 10 5.96 38.38 -23.89
N GLU A 11 5.60 38.25 -25.16
CA GLU A 11 6.49 38.66 -26.25
C GLU A 11 6.65 40.19 -26.28
N LEU A 12 5.58 40.95 -26.06
CA LEU A 12 5.66 42.41 -25.97
C LEU A 12 6.55 42.87 -24.81
N LEU A 13 6.39 42.29 -23.62
CA LEU A 13 7.21 42.61 -22.45
C LEU A 13 8.69 42.26 -22.66
N LYS A 14 8.99 41.17 -23.38
CA LYS A 14 10.36 40.78 -23.72
C LYS A 14 11.10 41.82 -24.58
N HIS A 15 10.36 42.59 -25.38
CA HIS A 15 10.91 43.67 -26.22
C HIS A 15 10.64 45.06 -25.66
N THR A 16 10.19 45.18 -24.41
CA THR A 16 9.96 46.46 -23.73
C THR A 16 11.03 46.67 -22.67
N GLU A 17 11.78 47.76 -22.77
CA GLU A 17 12.82 48.11 -21.78
C GLU A 17 12.20 48.40 -20.40
N PRO A 18 12.87 48.06 -19.28
CA PRO A 18 12.36 48.32 -17.93
C PRO A 18 12.08 49.80 -17.61
N SER A 19 12.73 50.72 -18.32
CA SER A 19 12.54 52.18 -18.18
C SER A 19 11.35 52.72 -18.99
N HIS A 20 10.72 51.90 -19.84
CA HIS A 20 9.58 52.31 -20.64
C HIS A 20 8.35 52.57 -19.75
N PRO A 21 7.57 53.64 -19.98
CA PRO A 21 6.41 53.98 -19.16
C PRO A 21 5.38 52.84 -19.04
N ASP A 22 5.17 52.09 -20.12
CA ASP A 22 4.22 50.97 -20.14
C ASP A 22 4.74 49.67 -19.51
N PHE A 23 6.02 49.58 -19.10
CA PHE A 23 6.61 48.33 -18.62
C PHE A 23 5.90 47.79 -17.37
N SER A 24 5.53 48.69 -16.44
CA SER A 24 4.81 48.35 -15.22
C SER A 24 3.40 47.82 -15.52
N ASP A 25 2.67 48.53 -16.39
CA ASP A 25 1.31 48.16 -16.78
C ASP A 25 1.27 46.86 -17.58
N LEU A 26 2.24 46.63 -18.47
CA LEU A 26 2.39 45.38 -19.21
C LEU A 26 2.69 44.20 -18.28
N THR A 27 3.51 44.40 -17.26
CA THR A 27 3.81 43.38 -16.24
C THR A 27 2.55 43.04 -15.44
N ALA A 28 1.80 44.05 -15.00
CA ALA A 28 0.55 43.86 -14.27
C ALA A 28 -0.52 43.15 -15.14
N ALA A 29 -0.69 43.59 -16.38
CA ALA A 29 -1.61 42.97 -17.35
C ALA A 29 -1.23 41.50 -17.62
N LEU A 30 0.06 41.21 -17.78
CA LEU A 30 0.54 39.84 -17.95
C LEU A 30 0.24 38.97 -16.71
N GLY A 31 0.38 39.52 -15.50
CA GLY A 31 0.00 38.86 -14.26
C GLY A 31 -1.48 38.49 -14.23
N MET A 32 -2.37 39.46 -14.48
CA MET A 32 -3.83 39.24 -14.48
C MET A 32 -4.28 38.23 -15.53
N VAL A 33 -3.75 38.34 -16.76
CA VAL A 33 -4.04 37.38 -17.84
C VAL A 33 -3.48 36.00 -17.51
N GLY A 34 -2.31 35.94 -16.85
CA GLY A 34 -1.70 34.71 -16.36
C GLY A 34 -2.55 34.01 -15.30
N ASP A 35 -3.11 34.75 -14.36
CA ASP A 35 -4.00 34.22 -13.32
C ASP A 35 -5.30 33.70 -13.91
N SER A 36 -5.88 34.45 -14.84
CA SER A 36 -7.06 34.02 -15.59
C SER A 36 -6.79 32.73 -16.38
N ALA A 37 -5.65 32.66 -17.08
CA ALA A 37 -5.23 31.47 -17.82
C ALA A 37 -5.03 30.27 -16.89
N ARG A 38 -4.41 30.47 -15.73
CA ARG A 38 -4.22 29.43 -14.71
C ARG A 38 -5.54 28.90 -14.18
N HIS A 39 -6.49 29.79 -13.86
CA HIS A 39 -7.83 29.39 -13.41
C HIS A 39 -8.57 28.56 -14.47
N ILE A 40 -8.53 29.01 -15.73
CA ILE A 40 -9.15 28.27 -16.85
C ILE A 40 -8.50 26.90 -17.02
N ASN A 41 -7.16 26.83 -17.05
CA ASN A 41 -6.45 25.57 -17.22
C ASN A 41 -6.71 24.59 -16.08
N GLU A 42 -6.79 25.07 -14.84
CA GLU A 42 -7.13 24.25 -13.69
C GLU A 42 -8.57 23.73 -13.77
N ALA A 43 -9.52 24.58 -14.17
CA ALA A 43 -10.91 24.16 -14.39
C ALA A 43 -11.01 23.09 -15.50
N ILE A 44 -10.24 23.22 -16.58
CA ILE A 44 -10.15 22.21 -17.64
C ILE A 44 -9.61 20.89 -17.08
N ARG A 45 -8.50 20.92 -16.36
CA ARG A 45 -7.90 19.71 -15.75
C ARG A 45 -8.86 19.02 -14.79
N GLN A 46 -9.57 19.78 -13.94
CA GLN A 46 -10.55 19.23 -13.01
C GLN A 46 -11.71 18.56 -13.74
N ARG A 47 -12.18 19.16 -14.85
CA ARG A 47 -13.23 18.59 -15.69
C ARG A 47 -12.76 17.30 -16.37
N GLU A 48 -11.60 17.32 -17.02
CA GLU A 48 -11.02 16.15 -17.69
C GLU A 48 -10.78 15.00 -16.72
N ASN A 49 -10.21 15.30 -15.54
CA ASN A 49 -10.07 14.33 -14.47
C ASN A 49 -11.44 13.76 -14.03
N GLY A 50 -12.43 14.63 -13.79
CA GLY A 50 -13.77 14.22 -13.40
C GLY A 50 -14.48 13.35 -14.44
N ASP A 51 -14.31 13.66 -15.73
CA ASP A 51 -14.79 12.83 -16.84
C ASP A 51 -14.09 11.46 -16.85
N LYS A 52 -12.77 11.42 -16.65
CA LYS A 52 -12.00 10.17 -16.60
C LYS A 52 -12.38 9.28 -15.41
N LEU A 53 -12.61 9.86 -14.24
CA LEU A 53 -13.08 9.11 -13.07
C LEU A 53 -14.46 8.49 -13.31
N ARG A 54 -15.39 9.22 -13.94
CA ARG A 54 -16.71 8.68 -14.32
C ARG A 54 -16.60 7.55 -15.34
N GLU A 55 -15.76 7.73 -16.37
CA GLU A 55 -15.51 6.70 -17.38
C GLU A 55 -14.99 5.40 -16.75
N ILE A 56 -14.02 5.48 -15.84
CA ILE A 56 -13.50 4.30 -15.11
C ILE A 56 -14.59 3.70 -14.21
N GLN A 57 -15.37 4.53 -13.50
CA GLN A 57 -16.43 4.09 -12.61
C GLN A 57 -17.50 3.26 -13.34
N GLU A 58 -17.94 3.72 -14.50
CA GLU A 58 -18.94 3.05 -15.32
C GLU A 58 -18.39 1.76 -15.93
N ARG A 59 -17.20 1.84 -16.53
CA ARG A 59 -16.51 0.70 -17.17
C ARG A 59 -16.22 -0.44 -16.19
N GLU A 60 -15.69 -0.10 -15.01
CA GLU A 60 -15.26 -1.07 -14.01
C GLU A 60 -16.34 -1.37 -12.95
N ARG A 61 -17.50 -0.71 -13.04
CA ARG A 61 -18.65 -0.83 -12.12
C ARG A 61 -18.23 -0.70 -10.65
N VAL A 62 -17.46 0.34 -10.37
CA VAL A 62 -16.84 0.58 -9.05
C VAL A 62 -16.79 2.06 -8.75
N GLU A 63 -17.16 2.46 -7.54
CA GLU A 63 -17.11 3.85 -7.12
C GLU A 63 -15.66 4.33 -7.05
N VAL A 64 -15.27 5.29 -7.88
CA VAL A 64 -13.92 5.89 -7.85
C VAL A 64 -13.94 7.41 -7.81
N VAL A 65 -15.10 8.05 -8.00
CA VAL A 65 -15.22 9.50 -7.87
C VAL A 65 -15.08 9.88 -6.38
N ALA A 66 -14.14 10.76 -6.07
CA ALA A 66 -13.94 11.30 -4.72
C ALA A 66 -13.37 12.72 -4.80
N PRO A 67 -13.59 13.58 -3.78
CA PRO A 67 -12.96 14.90 -3.71
C PRO A 67 -11.43 14.81 -3.76
N ALA A 68 -10.80 15.71 -4.51
CA ALA A 68 -9.34 15.81 -4.65
C ALA A 68 -8.61 14.56 -5.22
N ARG A 69 -9.34 13.51 -5.65
CA ARG A 69 -8.73 12.35 -6.31
C ARG A 69 -8.36 12.70 -7.75
N ILE A 70 -7.10 12.44 -8.10
CA ILE A 70 -6.57 12.68 -9.44
C ILE A 70 -6.22 11.33 -10.07
N PHE A 71 -6.71 11.08 -11.28
CA PHE A 71 -6.30 9.95 -12.10
C PHE A 71 -4.91 10.22 -12.70
N LEU A 72 -4.02 9.24 -12.59
CA LEU A 72 -2.63 9.38 -13.05
C LEU A 72 -2.29 8.41 -14.17
N ARG A 73 -2.73 7.15 -14.06
CA ARG A 73 -2.32 6.10 -15.01
C ARG A 73 -3.33 4.98 -15.08
N GLU A 74 -3.52 4.40 -16.28
CA GLU A 74 -4.19 3.10 -16.45
C GLU A 74 -3.33 2.21 -17.36
N GLY A 75 -3.42 0.89 -17.17
CA GLY A 75 -2.71 -0.06 -18.02
C GLY A 75 -2.90 -1.51 -17.57
N THR A 76 -2.65 -2.45 -18.47
CA THR A 76 -2.72 -3.88 -18.16
C THR A 76 -1.38 -4.36 -17.63
N LEU A 77 -1.37 -4.94 -16.42
CA LEU A 77 -0.18 -5.52 -15.79
C LEU A 77 -0.48 -6.95 -15.33
N ARG A 78 0.57 -7.70 -14.99
CA ARG A 78 0.42 -9.04 -14.42
C ARG A 78 0.62 -9.03 -12.92
N LYS A 79 -0.38 -9.45 -12.15
CA LYS A 79 -0.26 -9.68 -10.71
C LYS A 79 0.08 -11.13 -10.42
N VAL A 80 1.12 -11.39 -9.63
CA VAL A 80 1.43 -12.75 -9.17
C VAL A 80 0.33 -13.24 -8.23
N CYS A 81 -0.39 -14.27 -8.67
CA CYS A 81 -1.40 -14.96 -7.88
C CYS A 81 -0.88 -16.33 -7.41
N ARG A 82 -1.68 -17.06 -6.62
CA ARG A 82 -1.29 -18.38 -6.10
C ARG A 82 -0.87 -19.38 -7.19
N ARG A 83 -1.55 -19.35 -8.34
CA ARG A 83 -1.29 -20.25 -9.49
C ARG A 83 -0.36 -19.64 -10.54
N GLY A 84 0.32 -18.54 -10.21
CA GLY A 84 1.19 -17.80 -11.13
C GLY A 84 0.63 -16.42 -11.54
N PRO A 85 1.37 -15.69 -12.38
CA PRO A 85 0.97 -14.37 -12.88
C PRO A 85 -0.34 -14.43 -13.66
N LYS A 86 -1.20 -13.43 -13.45
CA LYS A 86 -2.44 -13.22 -14.20
C LYS A 86 -2.59 -11.76 -14.56
N GLU A 87 -3.19 -11.48 -15.70
CA GLU A 87 -3.44 -10.13 -16.20
C GLU A 87 -4.58 -9.45 -15.43
N PHE A 88 -4.40 -8.16 -15.14
CA PHE A 88 -5.40 -7.28 -14.53
C PHE A 88 -5.27 -5.89 -15.15
N ASN A 89 -6.37 -5.15 -15.21
CA ASN A 89 -6.35 -3.72 -15.52
C ASN A 89 -6.04 -2.95 -14.24
N PHE A 90 -4.94 -2.20 -14.22
CA PHE A 90 -4.53 -1.35 -13.11
C PHE A 90 -4.88 0.10 -13.39
N TYR A 91 -5.21 0.82 -12.32
CA TYR A 91 -5.55 2.24 -12.30
C TYR A 91 -4.83 2.88 -11.10
N LEU A 92 -3.96 3.83 -11.37
CA LEU A 92 -3.30 4.63 -10.36
C LEU A 92 -4.01 5.97 -10.21
N PHE A 93 -4.36 6.28 -8.97
CA PHE A 93 -4.88 7.56 -8.53
C PHE A 93 -3.92 8.19 -7.53
N SER A 94 -4.08 9.49 -7.25
CA SER A 94 -3.23 10.22 -6.31
C SER A 94 -3.21 9.61 -4.90
N ASP A 95 -4.29 8.97 -4.47
CA ASP A 95 -4.49 8.45 -3.11
C ASP A 95 -4.62 6.91 -3.05
N MET A 96 -4.82 6.23 -4.18
CA MET A 96 -5.04 4.79 -4.21
C MET A 96 -4.54 4.12 -5.49
N LEU A 97 -4.17 2.84 -5.38
CA LEU A 97 -4.01 1.95 -6.53
C LEU A 97 -5.19 0.98 -6.60
N MET A 98 -5.84 0.90 -7.75
CA MET A 98 -6.92 -0.06 -8.00
C MET A 98 -6.51 -1.06 -9.09
N TYR A 99 -6.95 -2.30 -8.96
CA TYR A 99 -6.89 -3.26 -10.08
C TYR A 99 -8.17 -4.06 -10.22
N CYS A 100 -8.51 -4.38 -11.46
CA CYS A 100 -9.70 -5.11 -11.85
C CYS A 100 -9.34 -6.36 -12.65
N GLY A 101 -10.09 -7.44 -12.44
CA GLY A 101 -9.93 -8.67 -13.23
C GLY A 101 -11.09 -9.63 -13.05
N ASP A 102 -11.12 -10.62 -13.93
CA ASP A 102 -12.24 -11.56 -14.00
C ASP A 102 -12.02 -12.73 -13.03
N GLY A 103 -13.03 -12.97 -12.20
CA GLY A 103 -13.10 -14.05 -11.23
C GLY A 103 -14.23 -15.03 -11.53
N ILE A 104 -14.30 -16.10 -10.74
CA ILE A 104 -15.34 -17.14 -10.87
C ILE A 104 -16.76 -16.56 -10.67
N GLY A 105 -16.90 -15.48 -9.89
CA GLY A 105 -18.16 -14.78 -9.67
C GLY A 105 -18.36 -13.52 -10.52
N GLY A 106 -17.61 -13.38 -11.62
CA GLY A 106 -17.62 -12.19 -12.46
C GLY A 106 -16.49 -11.21 -12.17
N ARG A 107 -16.65 -9.97 -12.64
CA ARG A 107 -15.63 -8.92 -12.54
C ARG A 107 -15.43 -8.49 -11.08
N THR A 108 -14.18 -8.48 -10.64
CA THR A 108 -13.82 -8.08 -9.28
C THR A 108 -12.81 -6.94 -9.32
N ASN A 109 -12.90 -6.03 -8.36
CA ASN A 109 -11.93 -4.95 -8.17
C ASN A 109 -11.32 -5.02 -6.76
N ARG A 110 -10.13 -4.44 -6.62
CA ARG A 110 -9.46 -4.23 -5.34
C ARG A 110 -8.82 -2.86 -5.33
N LYS A 111 -9.00 -2.14 -4.23
CA LYS A 111 -8.41 -0.83 -3.96
C LYS A 111 -7.38 -0.97 -2.85
N ILE A 112 -6.22 -0.36 -3.05
CA ILE A 112 -5.13 -0.27 -2.08
C ILE A 112 -4.95 1.22 -1.77
N ASP A 113 -5.15 1.57 -0.51
CA ASP A 113 -4.95 2.92 0.00
C ASP A 113 -3.44 3.23 0.08
N LEU A 114 -3.00 4.22 -0.69
CA LEU A 114 -1.60 4.65 -0.72
C LEU A 114 -1.26 5.66 0.38
N ALA A 115 -2.26 6.24 1.03
CA ALA A 115 -2.10 7.11 2.20
C ALA A 115 -2.10 6.31 3.53
N ALA A 116 -2.46 5.02 3.48
CA ALA A 116 -2.37 4.14 4.63
C ALA A 116 -0.92 3.95 5.09
N SER A 117 -0.70 4.11 6.39
CA SER A 117 0.60 3.84 7.01
C SER A 117 1.07 2.41 6.72
N GLY A 118 2.37 2.25 6.51
CA GLY A 118 3.00 0.96 6.17
C GLY A 118 2.79 0.51 4.72
N THR A 119 2.13 1.31 3.88
CA THR A 119 2.11 1.05 2.43
C THR A 119 3.48 1.39 1.83
N THR A 120 4.08 0.43 1.13
CA THR A 120 5.38 0.59 0.46
C THR A 120 5.34 -0.02 -0.93
N CYS A 121 6.18 0.49 -1.83
CA CYS A 121 6.33 -0.03 -3.18
C CYS A 121 7.82 -0.08 -3.51
N GLU A 122 8.32 -1.25 -3.88
CA GLU A 122 9.75 -1.44 -4.17
C GLU A 122 9.94 -2.25 -5.44
N VAL A 123 10.82 -1.77 -6.32
CA VAL A 123 11.26 -2.52 -7.49
C VAL A 123 12.25 -3.58 -7.02
N ARG A 124 11.96 -4.84 -7.33
CA ARG A 124 12.82 -5.98 -6.99
C ARG A 124 12.80 -6.99 -8.15
N PRO A 125 13.91 -7.66 -8.45
CA PRO A 125 13.91 -8.75 -9.42
C PRO A 125 12.92 -9.83 -9.00
N TRP A 126 12.04 -10.25 -9.91
CA TRP A 126 11.16 -11.40 -9.68
C TRP A 126 11.82 -12.68 -10.20
N THR A 127 11.94 -13.68 -9.34
CA THR A 127 12.51 -15.00 -9.67
C THR A 127 11.45 -16.08 -9.50
N ALA A 128 10.85 -16.54 -10.60
CA ALA A 128 9.97 -17.70 -10.56
C ALA A 128 10.82 -18.98 -10.63
N GLY A 129 11.25 -19.50 -9.48
CA GLY A 129 11.96 -20.79 -9.44
C GLY A 129 13.46 -20.73 -9.76
N GLY A 130 14.13 -19.59 -9.53
CA GLY A 130 15.60 -19.51 -9.46
C GLY A 130 16.31 -18.73 -10.56
N THR A 131 15.60 -18.29 -11.61
CA THR A 131 16.15 -17.42 -12.68
C THR A 131 15.49 -16.04 -12.65
N PRO A 132 16.24 -14.92 -12.72
CA PRO A 132 15.65 -13.58 -12.82
C PRO A 132 15.00 -13.41 -14.18
N GLU A 133 13.67 -13.27 -14.23
CA GLU A 133 12.93 -13.29 -15.50
C GLU A 133 12.47 -11.91 -15.97
N THR A 134 12.22 -10.94 -15.10
CA THR A 134 11.74 -9.59 -15.49
C THR A 134 11.92 -8.54 -14.38
N ASP A 135 11.81 -7.25 -14.73
CA ASP A 135 11.58 -6.17 -13.77
C ASP A 135 10.17 -6.31 -13.16
N ALA A 136 10.10 -6.24 -11.83
CA ALA A 136 8.87 -6.36 -11.08
C ALA A 136 8.90 -5.39 -9.91
N PHE A 137 7.72 -5.09 -9.35
CA PHE A 137 7.64 -4.40 -8.08
C PHE A 137 6.75 -5.16 -7.11
N VAL A 138 7.06 -5.00 -5.83
CA VAL A 138 6.24 -5.48 -4.73
C VAL A 138 5.51 -4.30 -4.12
N LEU A 139 4.18 -4.39 -4.09
CA LEU A 139 3.36 -3.49 -3.30
C LEU A 139 3.06 -4.16 -1.97
N GLN A 140 3.40 -3.50 -0.88
CA GLN A 140 3.04 -3.92 0.47
C GLN A 140 2.04 -2.95 1.07
N SER A 141 1.02 -3.46 1.75
CA SER A 141 0.04 -2.64 2.47
C SER A 141 -0.58 -3.42 3.62
N LYS A 142 -1.29 -2.73 4.52
CA LYS A 142 -2.02 -3.36 5.64
C LYS A 142 -3.03 -4.40 5.15
N SER A 143 -3.75 -4.13 4.06
CA SER A 143 -4.83 -5.01 3.57
C SER A 143 -4.34 -6.10 2.62
N LYS A 144 -3.34 -5.81 1.79
CA LYS A 144 -2.88 -6.74 0.75
C LYS A 144 -1.49 -6.42 0.23
N SER A 145 -0.64 -7.44 0.17
CA SER A 145 0.67 -7.35 -0.47
C SER A 145 0.82 -8.36 -1.60
N PHE A 146 1.46 -7.95 -2.69
CA PHE A 146 1.57 -8.74 -3.91
C PHE A 146 2.67 -8.23 -4.85
N TRP A 147 3.14 -9.11 -5.72
CA TRP A 147 4.03 -8.78 -6.82
C TRP A 147 3.26 -8.39 -8.07
N VAL A 148 3.82 -7.43 -8.79
CA VAL A 148 3.34 -6.95 -10.08
C VAL A 148 4.48 -6.98 -11.07
N LEU A 149 4.23 -7.54 -12.25
CA LEU A 149 5.16 -7.61 -13.37
C LEU A 149 4.62 -6.77 -14.53
N GLY A 150 5.55 -6.28 -15.35
CA GLY A 150 5.23 -5.63 -16.61
C GLY A 150 4.48 -6.56 -17.58
N PHE A 151 3.74 -5.95 -18.49
CA PHE A 151 3.01 -6.64 -19.55
C PHE A 151 2.90 -5.76 -20.80
N GLY A 152 3.17 -6.33 -21.97
CA GLY A 152 3.23 -5.56 -23.22
C GLY A 152 4.25 -4.43 -23.12
N THR A 153 3.80 -3.21 -23.32
CA THR A 153 4.60 -1.98 -23.21
C THR A 153 4.69 -1.42 -21.80
N GLU A 154 3.89 -1.91 -20.86
CA GLU A 154 3.86 -1.40 -19.49
C GLU A 154 5.01 -1.99 -18.68
N ARG A 155 5.99 -1.14 -18.33
CA ARG A 155 7.14 -1.53 -17.50
C ARG A 155 6.82 -1.45 -16.02
N ALA A 156 7.24 -2.47 -15.26
CA ALA A 156 7.03 -2.49 -13.82
C ALA A 156 7.77 -1.35 -13.11
N ALA A 157 8.98 -1.01 -13.57
CA ALA A 157 9.77 0.07 -12.99
C ALA A 157 9.07 1.44 -13.04
N ASP A 158 8.42 1.76 -14.17
CA ASP A 158 7.73 3.03 -14.35
C ASP A 158 6.52 3.14 -13.41
N TRP A 159 5.70 2.07 -13.37
CA TRP A 159 4.57 2.00 -12.44
C TRP A 159 5.02 2.10 -10.97
N ALA A 160 6.11 1.43 -10.61
CA ALA A 160 6.65 1.50 -9.26
C ALA A 160 7.18 2.89 -8.91
N SER A 161 7.69 3.64 -9.88
CA SER A 161 8.07 5.03 -9.69
C SER A 161 6.84 5.89 -9.38
N ASP A 162 5.81 5.82 -10.22
CA ASP A 162 4.58 6.61 -10.05
C ASP A 162 3.87 6.29 -8.73
N VAL A 163 3.76 5.01 -8.38
CA VAL A 163 3.16 4.56 -7.11
C VAL A 163 3.94 5.10 -5.91
N ARG A 164 5.28 5.06 -5.94
CA ARG A 164 6.11 5.60 -4.86
C ARG A 164 5.92 7.11 -4.71
N SER A 165 5.92 7.85 -5.81
CA SER A 165 5.66 9.30 -5.77
C SER A 165 4.30 9.63 -5.14
N CYS A 166 3.27 8.81 -5.39
CA CYS A 166 1.97 8.96 -4.73
C CYS A 166 2.06 8.68 -3.22
N ILE A 167 2.69 7.58 -2.80
CA ILE A 167 2.86 7.24 -1.38
C ILE A 167 3.59 8.37 -0.64
N GLU A 168 4.67 8.88 -1.22
CA GLU A 168 5.46 9.98 -0.65
C GLU A 168 4.64 11.28 -0.56
N ALA A 169 3.93 11.66 -1.62
CA ALA A 169 3.08 12.84 -1.60
C ALA A 169 1.98 12.77 -0.52
N ASN A 170 1.39 11.58 -0.30
CA ASN A 170 0.40 11.36 0.76
C ASN A 170 1.01 11.43 2.16
N ARG A 171 2.23 10.92 2.36
CA ARG A 171 2.96 11.03 3.63
C ARG A 171 3.25 12.48 4.00
N HIS A 172 3.70 13.28 3.04
CA HIS A 172 3.96 14.70 3.23
C HIS A 172 2.67 15.46 3.56
N SER A 173 1.59 15.22 2.81
CA SER A 173 0.30 15.87 3.03
C SER A 173 -0.33 15.54 4.39
N ALA A 174 -0.04 14.36 4.93
CA ALA A 174 -0.51 13.94 6.24
C ALA A 174 0.39 14.41 7.42
N GLY A 175 1.53 15.05 7.15
CA GLY A 175 2.50 15.43 8.19
C GLY A 175 3.12 14.22 8.92
N ARG A 176 3.16 13.05 8.27
CA ARG A 176 3.48 11.75 8.90
C ARG A 176 4.93 11.29 8.76
N GLY A 177 5.84 12.15 8.26
CA GLY A 177 7.23 11.79 7.98
C GLY A 177 7.92 11.02 9.12
N ASP A 178 7.87 11.56 10.35
CA ASP A 178 8.52 10.96 11.53
C ASP A 178 7.66 9.89 12.26
N ALA A 179 6.35 9.85 12.04
CA ALA A 179 5.44 8.94 12.75
C ALA A 179 5.36 7.55 12.09
N ASP A 180 5.51 7.49 10.76
CA ASP A 180 5.50 6.24 9.98
C ASP A 180 6.74 5.36 10.27
N GLU A 181 7.89 5.97 10.56
CA GLU A 181 9.12 5.23 10.94
C GLU A 181 8.97 4.50 12.27
N LYS A 182 8.24 5.08 13.24
CA LYS A 182 7.92 4.44 14.52
C LYS A 182 6.86 3.34 14.38
N GLU A 183 5.77 3.56 13.63
CA GLU A 183 4.75 2.52 13.39
C GLU A 183 5.28 1.32 12.58
N ALA A 184 6.17 1.56 11.61
CA ALA A 184 6.83 0.50 10.85
C ALA A 184 7.71 -0.39 11.76
N ASN A 185 8.35 0.20 12.77
CA ASN A 185 9.20 -0.50 13.73
C ASN A 185 8.40 -1.23 14.84
N GLU A 186 7.18 -0.78 15.15
CA GLU A 186 6.31 -1.41 16.17
C GLU A 186 5.48 -2.59 15.66
N GLY A 187 5.66 -2.99 14.39
CA GLY A 187 5.11 -4.25 13.86
C GLY A 187 3.61 -4.21 13.64
N GLY A 188 3.07 -3.06 13.23
CA GLY A 188 1.66 -2.87 12.90
C GLY A 188 1.24 -3.55 11.59
N GLY A 189 1.27 -4.88 11.54
CA GLY A 189 0.42 -5.71 10.66
C GLY A 189 0.34 -5.29 9.19
N VAL A 190 1.42 -5.44 8.44
CA VAL A 190 1.36 -5.42 6.97
C VAL A 190 1.02 -6.83 6.49
N ALA A 191 0.13 -6.97 5.51
CA ALA A 191 -0.18 -8.28 4.95
C ALA A 191 1.09 -8.88 4.30
N PRO A 192 1.38 -10.18 4.46
CA PRO A 192 2.56 -10.75 3.81
C PRO A 192 2.36 -10.85 2.30
N VAL A 193 3.47 -10.84 1.58
CA VAL A 193 3.51 -11.24 0.18
C VAL A 193 3.46 -12.76 0.12
N TRP A 194 2.50 -13.30 -0.62
CA TRP A 194 2.31 -14.75 -0.69
C TRP A 194 3.20 -15.36 -1.75
N GLU A 195 3.95 -16.38 -1.35
CA GLU A 195 4.73 -17.20 -2.27
C GLU A 195 3.78 -18.01 -3.18
N PRO A 196 3.97 -18.00 -4.51
CA PRO A 196 3.15 -18.80 -5.42
C PRO A 196 3.31 -20.30 -5.18
N ASP A 197 2.23 -21.06 -5.35
CA ASP A 197 2.25 -22.52 -5.21
C ASP A 197 3.20 -23.17 -6.22
N THR A 198 3.35 -22.55 -7.39
CA THR A 198 4.21 -23.03 -8.48
C THR A 198 5.69 -22.95 -8.15
N ALA A 199 6.09 -21.96 -7.36
CA ALA A 199 7.47 -21.72 -6.92
C ALA A 199 7.87 -22.65 -5.75
N ALA A 200 6.93 -22.97 -4.85
CA ALA A 200 7.20 -23.86 -3.72
C ALA A 200 7.04 -25.35 -4.08
N LYS A 201 8.15 -26.02 -4.41
CA LYS A 201 8.19 -27.49 -4.61
C LYS A 201 8.20 -28.28 -3.28
N GLN A 202 8.70 -27.67 -2.22
CA GLN A 202 8.83 -28.28 -0.90
C GLN A 202 8.38 -27.32 0.20
N CYS A 203 8.05 -27.86 1.38
CA CYS A 203 7.70 -27.08 2.55
C CYS A 203 8.86 -26.16 2.94
N GLN A 204 8.62 -24.85 3.02
CA GLN A 204 9.64 -23.84 3.38
C GLN A 204 9.98 -23.82 4.89
N ARG A 205 9.72 -24.92 5.59
CA ARG A 205 10.03 -25.10 7.02
C ARG A 205 10.74 -26.41 7.28
N CYS A 206 10.18 -27.53 6.82
CA CYS A 206 10.77 -28.86 7.02
C CYS A 206 11.37 -29.49 5.75
N GLY A 207 11.28 -28.83 4.60
CA GLY A 207 11.82 -29.35 3.33
C GLY A 207 11.05 -30.51 2.71
N THR A 208 9.96 -30.98 3.33
CA THR A 208 9.15 -32.08 2.76
C THR A 208 8.55 -31.69 1.41
N GLY A 209 8.75 -32.52 0.39
CA GLY A 209 8.18 -32.33 -0.94
C GLY A 209 6.65 -32.30 -0.93
N PHE A 210 6.06 -31.42 -1.74
CA PHE A 210 4.61 -31.35 -1.94
C PHE A 210 4.15 -32.32 -3.04
N GLY A 211 2.98 -32.93 -2.86
CA GLY A 211 2.44 -33.92 -3.80
C GLY A 211 1.03 -34.35 -3.42
N PHE A 212 0.65 -35.59 -3.77
CA PHE A 212 -0.69 -36.11 -3.47
C PHE A 212 -0.96 -36.25 -1.95
N MET A 213 0.03 -36.72 -1.20
CA MET A 213 -0.06 -36.94 0.25
C MET A 213 0.21 -35.66 1.07
N THR A 214 1.15 -34.83 0.63
CA THR A 214 1.51 -33.58 1.32
C THR A 214 0.95 -32.36 0.58
N ARG A 215 -0.12 -31.78 1.11
CA ARG A 215 -0.78 -30.60 0.53
C ARG A 215 -0.09 -29.29 0.96
N ARG A 216 -0.18 -28.28 0.08
CA ARG A 216 0.33 -26.91 0.30
C ARG A 216 -0.63 -26.09 1.17
N HIS A 217 -0.08 -25.32 2.09
CA HIS A 217 -0.81 -24.32 2.86
C HIS A 217 0.01 -23.03 3.00
N HIS A 218 -0.63 -21.87 2.98
CA HIS A 218 0.06 -20.60 3.26
C HIS A 218 -0.03 -20.20 4.72
N CYS A 219 1.07 -19.75 5.29
CA CYS A 219 1.08 -19.02 6.56
C CYS A 219 0.44 -17.63 6.35
N ARG A 220 -0.57 -17.27 7.14
CA ARG A 220 -1.23 -15.95 7.01
C ARG A 220 -0.39 -14.79 7.56
N ASN A 221 0.66 -15.08 8.34
CA ASN A 221 1.58 -14.09 8.89
C ASN A 221 2.75 -13.79 7.94
N CYS A 222 3.44 -14.82 7.42
CA CYS A 222 4.64 -14.63 6.60
C CYS A 222 4.48 -14.99 5.11
N GLY A 223 3.35 -15.54 4.68
CA GLY A 223 3.09 -15.86 3.26
C GLY A 223 3.79 -17.12 2.73
N ALA A 224 4.66 -17.77 3.52
CA ALA A 224 5.36 -18.99 3.13
C ALA A 224 4.42 -20.19 2.89
N VAL A 225 4.79 -21.06 1.94
CA VAL A 225 4.14 -22.34 1.63
C VAL A 225 4.69 -23.44 2.53
N VAL A 226 3.81 -24.04 3.32
CA VAL A 226 4.13 -24.99 4.39
C VAL A 226 3.19 -26.21 4.36
N CYS A 227 3.64 -27.33 4.91
CA CYS A 227 2.81 -28.53 5.07
C CYS A 227 1.85 -28.41 6.27
N GLY A 228 0.94 -29.37 6.40
CA GLY A 228 -0.04 -29.40 7.49
C GLY A 228 0.61 -29.42 8.87
N SER A 229 1.63 -30.26 9.06
CA SER A 229 2.36 -30.41 10.32
C SER A 229 3.13 -29.14 10.71
N CYS A 230 3.69 -28.42 9.74
CA CYS A 230 4.41 -27.16 9.99
C CYS A 230 3.47 -25.97 10.21
N SER A 231 2.15 -26.14 10.07
CA SER A 231 1.15 -25.08 10.17
C SER A 231 -0.10 -25.49 10.93
N ASN A 232 0.06 -26.35 11.93
CA ASN A 232 -1.00 -26.82 12.82
C ASN A 232 -1.44 -25.78 13.87
N HIS A 233 -0.86 -24.59 13.87
CA HIS A 233 -1.20 -23.50 14.81
C HIS A 233 -2.11 -22.43 14.19
N LYS A 234 -2.85 -21.73 15.05
CA LYS A 234 -3.63 -20.55 14.66
C LYS A 234 -3.37 -19.38 15.60
N TYR A 235 -3.45 -18.17 15.08
CA TYR A 235 -3.19 -16.93 15.82
C TYR A 235 -4.05 -15.79 15.26
N SER A 236 -4.45 -14.81 16.10
CA SER A 236 -5.14 -13.60 15.64
C SER A 236 -4.13 -12.58 15.12
N LEU A 237 -4.26 -12.18 13.86
CA LEU A 237 -3.30 -11.28 13.22
C LEU A 237 -3.93 -9.89 13.05
N PRO A 238 -3.31 -8.80 13.56
CA PRO A 238 -3.88 -7.45 13.51
C PRO A 238 -4.30 -6.99 12.11
N HIS A 239 -3.57 -7.41 11.07
CA HIS A 239 -3.85 -7.07 9.67
C HIS A 239 -5.00 -7.84 9.03
N ILE A 240 -5.56 -8.82 9.73
CA ILE A 240 -6.71 -9.61 9.28
C ILE A 240 -7.89 -9.40 10.22
N SER A 241 -7.68 -9.65 11.50
CA SER A 241 -8.65 -9.49 12.57
C SER A 241 -7.97 -9.71 13.92
N THR A 242 -8.29 -8.85 14.88
CA THR A 242 -7.84 -8.98 16.28
C THR A 242 -8.50 -10.15 17.02
N THR A 243 -9.57 -10.73 16.47
CA THR A 243 -10.35 -11.78 17.13
C THR A 243 -10.32 -13.12 16.37
N GLN A 244 -10.27 -13.09 15.04
CA GLN A 244 -10.30 -14.30 14.23
C GLN A 244 -8.94 -15.01 14.22
N LEU A 245 -8.93 -16.27 14.64
CA LEU A 245 -7.76 -17.13 14.57
C LEU A 245 -7.53 -17.67 13.15
N VAL A 246 -6.37 -17.36 12.57
CA VAL A 246 -5.97 -17.82 11.23
C VAL A 246 -4.72 -18.70 11.30
N ARG A 247 -4.55 -19.58 10.30
CA ARG A 247 -3.41 -20.51 10.23
C ARG A 247 -2.07 -19.79 10.13
N VAL A 248 -1.14 -20.15 11.00
CA VAL A 248 0.25 -19.68 10.95
C VAL A 248 1.21 -20.88 11.00
N CYS A 249 2.42 -20.72 10.45
CA CYS A 249 3.45 -21.73 10.63
C CYS A 249 3.97 -21.74 12.07
N PHE A 250 4.58 -22.85 12.51
CA PHE A 250 5.06 -23.00 13.88
C PHE A 250 6.04 -21.90 14.29
N GLN A 251 6.92 -21.46 13.37
CA GLN A 251 7.88 -20.40 13.63
C GLN A 251 7.17 -19.08 13.95
N CYS A 252 6.24 -18.65 13.09
CA CYS A 252 5.45 -17.43 13.34
C CYS A 252 4.60 -17.57 14.60
N TYR A 253 4.06 -18.75 14.89
CA TYR A 253 3.31 -18.96 16.14
C TYR A 253 4.21 -18.74 17.36
N SER A 254 5.43 -19.27 17.35
CA SER A 254 6.40 -19.10 18.44
C SER A 254 6.77 -17.64 18.64
N GLU A 255 7.10 -16.92 17.57
CA GLU A 255 7.48 -15.49 17.59
C GLU A 255 6.32 -14.58 18.06
N LEU A 256 5.10 -14.85 17.60
CA LEU A 256 3.92 -14.08 17.99
C LEU A 256 3.53 -14.37 19.44
N SER A 257 3.65 -15.63 19.87
CA SER A 257 3.31 -16.02 21.24
C SER A 257 4.31 -15.51 22.28
N SER A 258 5.59 -15.35 21.91
CA SER A 258 6.62 -14.81 22.81
C SER A 258 6.46 -13.30 23.04
N THR A 259 5.90 -12.58 22.06
CA THR A 259 5.69 -11.12 22.14
C THR A 259 4.38 -10.72 22.82
N ARG A 260 3.46 -11.67 23.10
CA ARG A 260 2.21 -11.53 23.91
C ARG A 260 1.34 -10.30 23.61
N LYS A 261 1.32 -9.77 22.38
CA LYS A 261 0.48 -8.61 22.04
C LYS A 261 -1.00 -8.96 21.74
N TYR A 262 -1.34 -10.21 21.39
CA TYR A 262 -2.70 -10.63 20.98
C TYR A 262 -3.02 -12.11 21.33
N GLY A 263 -4.26 -12.57 21.17
CA GLY A 263 -4.73 -13.89 21.64
C GLY A 263 -4.19 -15.11 20.87
N ALA A 264 -3.83 -16.19 21.58
CA ALA A 264 -3.24 -17.41 21.04
C ALA A 264 -4.09 -18.67 21.35
N THR A 265 -4.10 -19.67 20.47
CA THR A 265 -4.65 -21.01 20.77
C THR A 265 -3.93 -22.09 19.96
N THR A 266 -3.54 -23.19 20.62
CA THR A 266 -2.97 -24.39 19.98
C THR A 266 -4.08 -25.39 19.64
N MET A 267 -4.11 -25.93 18.41
CA MET A 267 -4.96 -27.07 18.07
C MET A 267 -4.13 -28.34 18.24
N VAL A 268 -4.34 -29.08 19.32
CA VAL A 268 -3.92 -30.50 19.40
C VAL A 268 -5.02 -31.31 18.72
N ALA A 269 -4.64 -32.36 17.98
CA ALA A 269 -5.59 -33.25 17.34
C ALA A 269 -6.71 -33.67 18.32
N GLY A 270 -7.93 -33.18 18.09
CA GLY A 270 -9.13 -33.62 18.82
C GLY A 270 -9.62 -32.79 20.01
N SER A 271 -9.03 -31.65 20.42
CA SER A 271 -9.61 -30.82 21.49
C SER A 271 -9.18 -29.35 21.45
N ILE A 272 -10.13 -28.43 21.67
CA ILE A 272 -9.94 -26.97 21.72
C ILE A 272 -9.67 -26.55 23.18
N THR A 273 -8.49 -26.02 23.48
CA THR A 273 -8.21 -25.34 24.75
C THR A 273 -8.05 -23.84 24.52
N LYS A 274 -9.05 -23.03 24.92
CA LYS A 274 -8.95 -21.56 24.91
C LYS A 274 -8.05 -21.11 26.07
N VAL A 275 -6.99 -20.36 25.78
CA VAL A 275 -6.27 -19.58 26.80
C VAL A 275 -6.75 -18.13 26.66
N GLY A 276 -7.51 -17.64 27.64
CA GLY A 276 -8.04 -16.28 27.64
C GLY A 276 -6.93 -15.24 27.80
N ALA A 277 -7.12 -14.06 27.21
CA ALA A 277 -6.29 -12.89 27.48
C ALA A 277 -6.46 -12.49 28.95
N ARG A 278 -5.36 -12.26 29.68
CA ARG A 278 -5.41 -11.66 31.01
C ARG A 278 -5.29 -10.15 30.81
N GLU A 279 -6.24 -9.39 31.34
CA GLU A 279 -6.18 -7.92 31.39
C GLU A 279 -4.83 -7.48 31.96
N VAL A 280 -4.08 -6.71 31.17
CA VAL A 280 -2.90 -6.00 31.65
C VAL A 280 -3.41 -4.81 32.44
N ARG A 281 -3.40 -4.89 33.77
CA ARG A 281 -3.59 -3.70 34.61
C ARG A 281 -2.38 -2.79 34.41
N PRO A 282 -2.56 -1.47 34.20
CA PRO A 282 -1.44 -0.54 34.14
C PRO A 282 -0.67 -0.59 35.46
N ALA A 283 0.65 -0.55 35.37
CA ALA A 283 1.53 -0.48 36.53
C ALA A 283 1.18 0.79 37.34
N SER A 284 0.77 0.61 38.59
CA SER A 284 0.63 1.71 39.55
C SER A 284 1.98 2.41 39.72
N GLU A 285 1.99 3.74 39.61
CA GLU A 285 3.16 4.58 39.86
C GLU A 285 3.82 4.27 41.21
N PRO A 286 5.16 4.34 41.30
CA PRO A 286 5.84 4.18 42.57
C PRO A 286 5.53 5.36 43.50
N ALA A 287 5.11 5.05 44.72
CA ALA A 287 4.81 6.01 45.75
C ALA A 287 6.03 6.92 46.03
N ILE A 288 5.84 8.22 45.88
CA ILE A 288 6.77 9.26 46.33
C ILE A 288 6.76 9.24 47.86
N LEU A 289 7.87 8.82 48.48
CA LEU A 289 8.07 8.97 49.92
C LEU A 289 8.30 10.46 50.24
N PRO A 290 7.57 11.04 51.20
CA PRO A 290 7.86 12.40 51.63
C PRO A 290 9.13 12.42 52.48
N SER A 291 10.00 13.34 52.13
CA SER A 291 11.18 13.76 52.86
C SER A 291 10.84 14.24 54.28
N GLY A 292 11.49 13.61 55.27
CA GLY A 292 12.06 14.29 56.44
C GLY A 292 11.15 14.60 57.61
N VAL A 293 11.44 13.99 58.77
CA VAL A 293 11.52 14.68 60.07
C VAL A 293 12.59 13.98 60.93
N ASN A 294 13.52 14.80 61.41
CA ASN A 294 14.57 14.49 62.39
C ASN A 294 13.97 14.56 63.81
N PRO A 295 14.33 13.65 64.73
CA PRO A 295 14.92 14.10 66.00
C PRO A 295 16.09 13.16 66.40
N GLY A 296 17.21 13.62 66.94
CA GLY A 296 17.32 14.43 68.15
C GLY A 296 17.54 13.49 69.34
N PHE A 297 18.76 13.56 69.91
CA PHE A 297 19.38 12.78 71.00
C PHE A 297 20.11 11.49 70.61
#